data_AF-A0A432EKL8-F1
#
_entry.id   AF-A0A432EKL8-F1
#
_cell.length_a   1.000
_cell.length_b   1.000
_cell.length_c   1.000
_cell.angle_alpha   90.00
_cell.angle_beta   90.00
_cell.angle_gamma   90.00
#
_symmetry.space_group_name_H-M   'P 1'
#
loop_
_entity.id
_entity.type
_entity.pdbx_description
1 polymer ?
#
loop_
_entity_poly.entity_id
_entity_poly.type
_entity_poly.pdbx_seq_one_letter_code
_entity_poly.pdbx_strand_id
1 'polypeptide(L)' 'MERREKLYEGKAKIIYATDQPDKVIIYFKDDTTAFDGVKKEQIVG' A
#
# COMPACT_ATOMS: atom_id res chain seq x y z
N MET A 1 13.12 -12.55 0.76
CA MET A 1 11.82 -11.93 1.09
C MET A 1 10.93 -12.06 -0.12
N GLU A 2 9.99 -12.98 -0.03
CA GLU A 2 8.99 -13.26 -1.06
C GLU A 2 7.69 -12.57 -0.67
N ARG A 3 7.07 -11.85 -1.62
CA ARG A 3 5.77 -11.21 -1.40
C ARG A 3 4.67 -12.27 -1.47
N ARG A 4 3.84 -12.35 -0.43
CA ARG A 4 2.69 -13.27 -0.37
C ARG A 4 1.36 -12.50 -0.42
N GLU A 5 0.38 -12.96 0.35
CA GLU A 5 -0.97 -12.41 0.38
C GLU A 5 -1.00 -10.93 0.76
N LYS A 6 -2.00 -10.24 0.23
CA LYS A 6 -2.30 -8.86 0.60
C LYS A 6 -3.02 -8.86 1.94
N LEU A 7 -2.40 -8.24 2.94
CA LEU A 7 -2.97 -8.13 4.28
C LEU A 7 -3.93 -6.94 4.39
N TYR A 8 -3.56 -5.80 3.80
CA TYR A 8 -4.32 -4.56 3.93
C TYR A 8 -4.04 -3.60 2.78
N GLU A 9 -5.03 -2.80 2.39
CA GLU A 9 -4.85 -1.63 1.52
C GLU A 9 -5.46 -0.39 2.16
N GLY A 10 -4.62 0.63 2.29
CA GLY A 10 -5.02 1.97 2.67
C GLY A 10 -4.98 2.95 1.49
N LYS A 11 -5.14 4.24 1.78
CA LYS A 11 -5.22 5.31 0.76
C LYS A 11 -3.99 5.34 -0.16
N ALA A 12 -2.78 5.27 0.43
CA ALA A 12 -1.51 5.40 -0.29
C ALA A 12 -0.57 4.18 -0.18
N LYS A 13 -0.96 3.13 0.56
CA LYS A 13 -0.08 1.98 0.84
C LYS A 13 -0.83 0.66 0.77
N ILE A 14 -0.14 -0.38 0.32
CA ILE A 14 -0.58 -1.78 0.40
C ILE A 14 0.42 -2.56 1.23
N ILE A 15 -0.07 -3.36 2.17
CA ILE A 15 0.75 -4.22 3.03
C ILE A 15 0.59 -5.66 2.56
N TYR A 16 1.71 -6.34 2.33
CA TYR A 16 1.77 -7.74 1.98
C TYR A 16 2.50 -8.55 3.05
N ALA A 17 2.02 -9.77 3.28
CA ALA A 17 2.73 -10.78 4.04
C ALA A 17 4.02 -11.19 3.34
N THR A 18 4.94 -11.78 4.10
CA THR A 18 6.18 -12.35 3.57
C THR A 18 6.39 -13.78 4.05
N ASP A 19 7.45 -14.40 3.55
CA ASP A 19 7.99 -15.66 4.06
C ASP A 19 8.54 -15.59 5.49
N GLN A 20 8.76 -14.39 6.03
CA GLN A 20 9.22 -14.16 7.41
C GLN A 20 8.05 -13.58 8.25
N PRO A 21 7.61 -14.29 9.30
CA PRO A 21 6.38 -13.95 10.04
C PRO A 21 6.45 -12.61 10.78
N ASP A 22 7.65 -12.10 11.06
CA ASP A 22 7.93 -10.83 11.73
C ASP A 22 8.15 -9.66 10.75
N LYS A 23 8.00 -9.88 9.44
CA LYS A 23 8.23 -8.87 8.40
C LYS A 23 7.08 -8.74 7.43
N VAL A 24 6.91 -7.51 6.93
CA VAL A 24 5.92 -7.16 5.91
C VAL A 24 6.57 -6.39 4.78
N ILE A 25 6.00 -6.49 3.57
CA ILE A 25 6.34 -5.63 2.44
C ILE A 25 5.31 -4.50 2.36
N ILE A 26 5.79 -3.26 2.32
CA ILE A 26 4.96 -2.07 2.14
C ILE A 26 5.16 -1.56 0.71
N TYR A 27 4.09 -1.58 -0.08
CA TYR A 27 4.04 -0.97 -1.40
C TYR A 27 3.44 0.44 -1.29
N PHE A 28 4.17 1.44 -1.76
CA PHE A 28 3.68 2.81 -1.88
C PHE A 28 2.97 2.96 -3.22
N LYS A 29 1.72 3.42 -3.17
CA LYS A 29 0.91 3.69 -4.35
C LYS A 29 1.18 5.11 -4.82
N ASP A 30 1.03 5.32 -6.13
CA ASP A 30 0.97 6.65 -6.74
C ASP A 30 -0.38 7.35 -6.49
N ASP A 31 -1.29 6.68 -5.79
CA ASP A 31 -2.59 7.23 -5.37
C ASP A 31 -2.38 8.30 -4.30
N THR A 32 -2.75 9.54 -4.66
CA THR A 32 -2.81 10.67 -3.75
C THR A 32 -4.26 11.00 -3.44
N THR A 33 -4.55 11.28 -2.16
CA THR A 33 -5.89 11.66 -1.72
C THR A 33 -5.87 12.94 -0.91
N ALA A 34 -6.84 13.82 -1.12
CA ALA A 34 -7.03 15.05 -0.34
C ALA A 34 -8.48 15.17 0.17
N PHE A 35 -8.71 16.07 1.13
CA PHE A 35 -10.03 16.33 1.73
C PHE A 35 -10.69 15.04 2.25
N ASP A 36 -10.00 14.33 3.14
CA ASP A 36 -10.43 13.03 3.69
C ASP A 36 -10.75 11.92 2.67
N GLY A 37 -10.28 12.06 1.44
CA GLY A 37 -10.50 11.08 0.37
C GLY A 37 -11.65 11.45 -0.57
N VAL A 38 -12.20 12.66 -0.43
CA VAL A 38 -13.14 13.23 -1.42
C VAL A 38 -12.45 13.46 -2.76
N LYS A 39 -11.19 13.91 -2.75
CA LYS A 39 -10.37 13.98 -3.97
C LYS A 39 -9.38 12.82 -3.99
N LYS A 40 -9.35 12.07 -5.11
CA LYS A 40 -8.39 10.99 -5.37
C LYS A 40 -7.83 11.17 -6.78
N GLU A 41 -6.52 11.08 -6.91
CA GLU A 41 -5.79 11.28 -8.16
C GLU A 41 -4.53 10.42 -8.16
N GLN A 42 -4.10 9.93 -9.31
CA GLN A 42 -2.83 9.23 -9.44
C GLN A 42 -1.77 10.22 -9.89
N ILE A 43 -0.69 10.30 -9.11
CA ILE A 43 0.46 11.15 -9.41
C ILE A 43 1.66 10.22 -9.57
N VAL A 44 2.09 10.02 -10.81
CA VAL A 44 3.25 9.17 -11.14
C VAL A 44 4.52 9.85 -10.65
N GLY A 45 5.35 9.11 -9.91
CA GLY A 45 6.66 9.53 -9.41
C GLY A 45 7.82 8.78 -10.05
#